data_AF-A0A4U7DUA1-F1
#
_entry.id   AF-A0A4U7DUA1-F1
#
_cell.length_a   1.000
_cell.length_b   1.000
_cell.length_c   1.000
_cell.angle_alpha   90.00
_cell.angle_beta   90.00
_cell.angle_gamma   90.00
#
_symmetry.space_group_name_H-M   'P 1'
#
loop_
_entity.id
_entity.type
_entity.pdbx_description
1 polymer ?
#
loop_
_entity_poly.entity_id
_entity_poly.type
_entity_poly.pdbx_seq_one_letter_code
_entity_poly.pdbx_strand_id
1 'polypeptide(L)'
;MSTDSESLEAKLQSVQKQYRRQHLADELDELAETMEETLLQRELASAFFDERVDIDTSARQSVDEVMDLLERGEYETIEERLPALESEVESAETTVQNRIQELRLKHNSTVTAMQRLNDRVERVNELRLRALGGLLDDWRWKEHVYSEEDVKFEELAQNAREYGQEMREAFDELQETLFGHYPPDIRSLIERMIDDERLSYADLQPEQRTLLAESDIGEYIELTLS
;
A
#
# COMPACT_ATOMS: atom_id res chain seq x y z
N MET A 1 33.92 -48.92 30.46
CA MET A 1 32.92 -47.90 30.84
C MET A 1 33.67 -46.58 30.97
N SER A 2 33.99 -45.94 29.84
CA SER A 2 34.66 -44.63 29.85
C SER A 2 33.58 -43.56 29.89
N THR A 3 33.51 -42.84 30.99
CA THR A 3 32.77 -41.58 31.09
C THR A 3 33.57 -40.53 30.33
N ASP A 4 33.25 -40.31 29.06
CA ASP A 4 33.66 -39.10 28.33
C ASP A 4 32.90 -37.92 28.93
N SER A 5 33.45 -37.36 30.00
CA SER A 5 33.00 -36.06 30.49
C SER A 5 33.57 -35.01 29.54
N GLU A 6 32.76 -34.52 28.60
CA GLU A 6 33.07 -33.32 27.81
C GLU A 6 33.65 -32.23 28.72
N SER A 7 34.76 -31.63 28.30
CA SER A 7 35.42 -30.57 29.06
C SER A 7 34.46 -29.40 29.27
N LEU A 8 34.66 -28.64 30.36
CA LEU A 8 33.88 -27.43 30.63
C LEU A 8 33.91 -26.45 29.43
N GLU A 9 35.04 -26.39 28.74
CA GLU A 9 35.22 -25.61 27.51
C GLU A 9 34.33 -26.10 26.36
N ALA A 10 34.24 -27.41 26.12
CA ALA A 10 33.35 -27.98 25.11
C ALA A 10 31.88 -27.71 25.43
N LYS A 11 31.49 -27.80 26.72
CA LYS A 11 30.13 -27.46 27.17
C LYS A 11 29.81 -25.97 26.99
N LEU A 12 30.74 -25.09 27.35
CA LEU A 12 30.58 -23.65 27.15
C LEU A 12 30.47 -23.28 25.67
N GLN A 13 31.29 -23.88 24.80
CA GLN A 13 31.20 -23.69 23.36
C GLN A 13 29.88 -24.19 22.77
N SER A 14 29.37 -25.33 23.24
CA SER A 14 28.06 -25.84 22.82
C SER A 14 26.93 -24.88 23.20
N VAL A 15 26.93 -24.37 24.44
CA VAL A 15 25.94 -23.40 24.91
C VAL A 15 26.03 -22.10 24.10
N GLN A 16 27.23 -21.59 23.86
CA GLN A 16 27.43 -20.39 23.05
C GLN A 16 26.92 -20.55 21.60
N LYS A 17 27.18 -21.70 20.97
CA LYS A 17 26.66 -22.01 19.63
C LYS A 17 25.13 -22.09 19.60
N GLN A 18 24.52 -22.64 20.66
CA GLN A 18 23.07 -22.70 20.77
C GLN A 18 22.45 -21.30 20.88
N TYR A 19 23.00 -20.43 21.73
CA TYR A 19 22.53 -19.04 21.84
C TYR A 19 22.67 -18.25 20.54
N ARG A 20 23.79 -18.41 19.82
CA ARG A 20 23.95 -17.76 18.50
C ARG A 20 22.91 -18.20 17.49
N ARG A 21 22.61 -19.51 17.42
CA ARG A 21 21.58 -20.02 16.52
C ARG A 21 20.19 -19.52 16.88
N GLN A 22 19.90 -19.38 18.17
CA GLN A 22 18.62 -18.83 18.61
C GLN A 22 18.50 -17.36 18.22
N HIS A 23 19.52 -16.56 18.51
CA HIS A 23 19.54 -15.14 18.13
C HIS A 23 19.37 -14.95 16.62
N LEU A 24 20.08 -15.75 15.83
CA LEU A 24 19.96 -15.73 14.37
C LEU A 24 18.56 -16.11 13.90
N ALA A 25 17.91 -17.07 14.57
CA ALA A 25 16.53 -17.42 14.24
C ALA A 25 15.58 -16.26 14.56
N ASP A 26 15.75 -15.63 15.72
CA ASP A 26 14.93 -14.48 16.12
C ASP A 26 15.07 -13.32 15.10
N GLU A 27 16.29 -13.00 14.64
CA GLU A 27 16.52 -11.93 13.65
C GLU A 27 15.96 -12.28 12.26
N LEU A 28 16.05 -13.55 11.84
CA LEU A 28 15.46 -14.01 10.59
C LEU A 28 13.92 -14.00 10.63
N ASP A 29 13.33 -14.31 11.78
CA ASP A 29 11.88 -14.22 11.97
C ASP A 29 11.40 -12.76 11.86
N GLU A 30 12.11 -11.80 12.47
CA GLU A 30 11.80 -10.36 12.33
C GLU A 30 11.86 -9.89 10.85
N LEU A 31 12.86 -10.37 10.10
CA LEU A 31 12.97 -10.07 8.66
C LEU A 31 11.86 -10.74 7.84
N ALA A 32 11.48 -11.95 8.20
CA ALA A 32 10.37 -12.65 7.55
C ALA A 32 9.05 -11.90 7.78
N GLU A 33 8.80 -11.43 9.00
CA GLU A 33 7.63 -10.60 9.32
C GLU A 33 7.62 -9.30 8.52
N THR A 34 8.75 -8.59 8.45
CA THR A 34 8.89 -7.36 7.66
C THR A 34 8.61 -7.59 6.17
N MET A 35 9.15 -8.67 5.61
CA MET A 35 8.92 -9.05 4.21
C MET A 35 7.48 -9.48 3.96
N GLU A 36 6.88 -10.24 4.87
CA GLU A 36 5.47 -10.61 4.81
C GLU A 36 4.60 -9.36 4.73
N GLU A 37 4.74 -8.43 5.69
CA GLU A 37 3.96 -7.21 5.72
C GLU A 37 4.17 -6.36 4.46
N THR A 38 5.40 -6.28 3.96
CA THR A 38 5.73 -5.57 2.73
C THR A 38 5.00 -6.19 1.52
N LEU A 39 4.99 -7.52 1.42
CA LEU A 39 4.30 -8.22 0.34
C LEU A 39 2.78 -8.09 0.42
N LEU A 40 2.20 -8.18 1.63
CA LEU A 40 0.76 -8.02 1.82
C LEU A 40 0.29 -6.60 1.48
N GLN A 41 1.03 -5.58 1.93
CA GLN A 41 0.75 -4.19 1.56
C GLN A 41 0.83 -3.96 0.06
N ARG A 42 1.83 -4.56 -0.60
CA ARG A 42 1.98 -4.50 -2.05
C ARG A 42 0.78 -5.12 -2.77
N GLU A 43 0.33 -6.30 -2.34
CA GLU A 43 -0.82 -6.98 -2.96
C GLU A 43 -2.12 -6.17 -2.79
N LEU A 44 -2.36 -5.65 -1.57
CA LEU A 44 -3.50 -4.76 -1.30
C LEU A 44 -3.43 -3.51 -2.17
N ALA A 45 -2.31 -2.79 -2.16
CA ALA A 45 -2.16 -1.56 -2.92
C ALA A 45 -2.31 -1.78 -4.42
N SER A 46 -1.75 -2.87 -4.95
CA SER A 46 -1.91 -3.22 -6.36
C SER A 46 -3.37 -3.51 -6.70
N ALA A 47 -4.10 -4.19 -5.81
CA ALA A 47 -5.51 -4.46 -5.97
C ALA A 47 -6.35 -3.18 -5.87
N PHE A 48 -6.07 -2.29 -4.93
CA PHE A 48 -6.83 -1.06 -4.75
C PHE A 48 -6.58 -0.05 -5.88
N PHE A 49 -5.31 0.27 -6.17
CA PHE A 49 -4.96 1.40 -7.04
C PHE A 49 -4.86 1.05 -8.53
N ASP A 50 -4.90 -0.23 -8.92
CA ASP A 50 -4.63 -0.71 -10.28
C ASP A 50 -3.23 -0.42 -10.81
N GLU A 51 -2.32 -0.09 -9.91
CA GLU A 51 -0.95 0.24 -10.26
C GLU A 51 -0.04 -0.84 -9.67
N ARG A 52 0.86 -1.40 -10.50
CA ARG A 52 1.85 -2.36 -10.00
C ARG A 52 2.80 -1.66 -9.04
N VAL A 53 2.95 -2.24 -7.86
CA VAL A 53 3.99 -1.88 -6.90
C VAL A 53 5.08 -2.94 -7.00
N ASP A 54 6.28 -2.54 -7.43
CA ASP A 54 7.41 -3.46 -7.61
C ASP A 54 8.24 -3.58 -6.33
N ILE A 55 8.88 -4.74 -6.16
CA ILE A 55 9.88 -5.00 -5.13
C ILE A 55 11.23 -5.16 -5.83
N ASP A 56 12.29 -4.66 -5.20
CA ASP A 56 13.63 -4.80 -5.74
C ASP A 56 14.00 -6.28 -5.94
N THR A 57 14.63 -6.58 -7.07
CA THR A 57 15.09 -7.93 -7.40
C THR A 57 16.25 -8.36 -6.50
N SER A 58 17.01 -7.40 -5.96
CA SER A 58 18.11 -7.65 -5.00
C SER A 58 17.62 -8.35 -3.73
N ALA A 59 16.60 -7.79 -3.06
CA ALA A 59 16.05 -8.35 -1.84
C ALA A 59 15.53 -9.78 -2.02
N ARG A 60 14.86 -10.07 -3.15
CA ARG A 60 14.44 -11.45 -3.47
C ARG A 60 15.63 -12.40 -3.58
N GLN A 61 16.68 -11.98 -4.30
CA GLN A 61 17.87 -12.81 -4.50
C GLN A 61 18.59 -13.09 -3.18
N SER A 62 18.67 -12.10 -2.29
CA SER A 62 19.32 -12.26 -0.99
C SER A 62 18.53 -13.15 -0.03
N VAL A 63 17.19 -13.07 -0.06
CA VAL A 63 16.33 -14.02 0.66
C VAL A 63 16.56 -15.45 0.14
N ASP A 64 16.58 -15.64 -1.18
CA ASP A 64 16.85 -16.96 -1.78
C ASP A 64 18.24 -17.49 -1.39
N GLU A 65 19.28 -16.64 -1.34
CA GLU A 65 20.62 -17.01 -0.88
C GLU A 65 20.62 -17.45 0.58
N VAL A 66 19.92 -16.74 1.47
CA VAL A 66 19.83 -17.09 2.89
C VAL A 66 19.04 -18.38 3.12
N MET A 67 17.97 -18.61 2.36
CA MET A 67 17.21 -19.88 2.41
C MET A 67 18.08 -21.08 2.02
N ASP A 68 18.87 -20.95 0.95
CA ASP A 68 19.84 -21.96 0.51
C ASP A 68 20.87 -22.28 1.61
N LEU A 69 21.35 -21.26 2.35
CA LEU A 69 22.30 -21.42 3.44
C LEU A 69 21.66 -22.08 4.68
N LEU A 70 20.39 -21.75 4.97
CA LEU A 70 19.62 -22.38 6.06
C LEU A 70 19.44 -23.87 5.81
N GLU A 71 19.09 -24.28 4.58
CA GLU A 71 18.95 -25.69 4.21
C GLU A 71 20.25 -26.48 4.35
N ARG A 72 21.39 -25.83 4.12
CA ARG A 72 22.73 -26.42 4.28
C ARG A 72 23.25 -26.37 5.72
N GLY A 73 22.56 -25.67 6.62
CA GLY A 73 22.96 -25.49 8.01
C GLY A 73 24.20 -24.60 8.19
N GLU A 74 24.46 -23.69 7.25
CA GLU A 74 25.63 -22.80 7.21
C GLU A 74 25.44 -21.53 8.07
N TYR A 75 25.07 -21.70 9.34
CA TYR A 75 24.71 -20.60 10.25
C TYR A 75 25.77 -19.51 10.41
N GLU A 76 27.06 -19.85 10.36
CA GLU A 76 28.15 -18.86 10.45
C GLU A 76 28.16 -17.92 9.23
N THR A 77 27.86 -18.45 8.04
CA THR A 77 27.77 -17.65 6.81
C THR A 77 26.50 -16.80 6.77
N ILE A 78 25.40 -17.29 7.35
CA ILE A 78 24.18 -16.50 7.51
C ILE A 78 24.43 -15.32 8.47
N GLU A 79 25.07 -15.55 9.61
CA GLU A 79 25.44 -14.50 10.59
C GLU A 79 26.29 -13.39 9.93
N GLU A 80 27.19 -13.75 9.00
CA GLU A 80 27.98 -12.77 8.23
C GLU A 80 27.17 -11.99 7.18
N ARG A 81 26.11 -12.58 6.62
CA ARG A 81 25.28 -11.99 5.56
C ARG A 81 24.07 -11.23 6.08
N LEU A 82 23.65 -11.51 7.31
CA LEU A 82 22.44 -10.96 7.90
C LEU A 82 22.36 -9.43 7.82
N PRO A 83 23.39 -8.64 8.16
CA PRO A 83 23.29 -7.18 8.07
C PRO A 83 23.05 -6.65 6.65
N ALA A 84 23.52 -7.37 5.63
CA ALA A 84 23.25 -7.03 4.25
C ALA A 84 21.81 -7.38 3.86
N LEU A 85 21.31 -8.54 4.30
CA LEU A 85 19.91 -8.94 4.11
C LEU A 85 18.96 -7.93 4.77
N GLU A 86 19.22 -7.54 6.02
CA GLU A 86 18.46 -6.52 6.74
C GLU A 86 18.36 -5.22 5.92
N SER A 87 19.51 -4.70 5.48
CA SER A 87 19.54 -3.46 4.69
C SER A 87 18.77 -3.56 3.38
N GLU A 88 18.74 -4.74 2.73
CA GLU A 88 18.01 -4.94 1.49
C GLU A 88 16.50 -5.08 1.72
N VAL A 89 16.10 -5.77 2.78
CA VAL A 89 14.69 -5.88 3.21
C VAL A 89 14.14 -4.51 3.59
N GLU A 90 14.86 -3.73 4.41
CA GLU A 90 14.47 -2.36 4.78
C GLU A 90 14.36 -1.44 3.55
N SER A 91 15.27 -1.59 2.59
CA SER A 91 15.24 -0.81 1.35
C SER A 91 14.04 -1.17 0.47
N ALA A 92 13.70 -2.46 0.39
CA ALA A 92 12.51 -2.94 -0.30
C ALA A 92 11.22 -2.44 0.37
N GLU A 93 11.13 -2.55 1.70
CA GLU A 93 10.02 -2.03 2.49
C GLU A 93 9.83 -0.53 2.23
N THR A 94 10.89 0.25 2.37
CA THR A 94 10.87 1.72 2.15
C THR A 94 10.40 2.05 0.74
N THR A 95 10.85 1.30 -0.27
CA THR A 95 10.45 1.52 -1.67
C THR A 95 8.96 1.27 -1.87
N VAL A 96 8.46 0.14 -1.34
CA VAL A 96 7.03 -0.21 -1.39
C VAL A 96 6.19 0.83 -0.65
N GLN A 97 6.56 1.20 0.58
CA GLN A 97 5.85 2.18 1.39
C GLN A 97 5.79 3.56 0.72
N ASN A 98 6.90 4.05 0.17
CA ASN A 98 6.93 5.31 -0.56
C ASN A 98 5.98 5.28 -1.76
N ARG A 99 6.00 4.19 -2.53
CA ARG A 99 5.11 4.03 -3.68
C ARG A 99 3.63 4.02 -3.26
N ILE A 100 3.30 3.30 -2.19
CA ILE A 100 1.94 3.26 -1.64
C ILE A 100 1.52 4.66 -1.15
N GLN A 101 2.42 5.38 -0.47
CA GLN A 101 2.15 6.73 0.01
C GLN A 101 1.84 7.70 -1.14
N GLU A 102 2.60 7.65 -2.24
CA GLU A 102 2.30 8.46 -3.44
C GLU A 102 0.91 8.17 -4.01
N LEU A 103 0.57 6.88 -4.14
CA LEU A 103 -0.73 6.44 -4.65
C LEU A 103 -1.88 6.89 -3.74
N ARG A 104 -1.68 6.79 -2.43
CA ARG A 104 -2.62 7.26 -1.41
C ARG A 104 -2.84 8.75 -1.50
N LEU A 105 -1.78 9.55 -1.60
CA LEU A 105 -1.90 11.02 -1.73
C LEU A 105 -2.70 11.41 -2.98
N LYS A 106 -2.41 10.75 -4.12
CA LYS A 106 -3.15 10.95 -5.37
C LYS A 106 -4.64 10.59 -5.25
N HIS A 107 -4.96 9.47 -4.62
CA HIS A 107 -6.37 9.09 -4.43
C HIS A 107 -7.05 9.95 -3.37
N ASN A 108 -6.33 10.39 -2.34
CA ASN A 108 -6.86 11.26 -1.30
C ASN A 108 -7.24 12.64 -1.87
N SER A 109 -6.43 13.20 -2.78
CA SER A 109 -6.83 14.43 -3.48
C SER A 109 -8.11 14.22 -4.28
N THR A 110 -8.25 13.08 -4.96
CA THR A 110 -9.49 12.73 -5.68
C THR A 110 -10.69 12.57 -4.73
N VAL A 111 -10.55 11.90 -3.58
CA VAL A 111 -11.64 11.75 -2.62
C VAL A 111 -12.01 13.08 -1.97
N THR A 112 -11.02 13.92 -1.63
CA THR A 112 -11.25 15.29 -1.15
C THR A 112 -12.02 16.09 -2.19
N ALA A 113 -11.68 15.91 -3.47
CA ALA A 113 -12.42 16.51 -4.55
C ALA A 113 -13.87 16.02 -4.60
N MET A 114 -14.07 14.71 -4.53
CA MET A 114 -15.40 14.11 -4.50
C MET A 114 -16.24 14.63 -3.32
N GLN A 115 -15.65 14.84 -2.14
CA GLN A 115 -16.31 15.45 -0.99
C GLN A 115 -16.78 16.89 -1.29
N ARG A 116 -15.87 17.75 -1.77
CA ARG A 116 -16.21 19.16 -2.11
C ARG A 116 -17.31 19.26 -3.17
N LEU A 117 -17.28 18.39 -4.17
CA LEU A 117 -18.34 18.34 -5.18
C LEU A 117 -19.65 17.85 -4.55
N ASN A 118 -19.60 16.78 -3.76
CA ASN A 118 -20.78 16.22 -3.12
C ASN A 118 -21.44 17.18 -2.11
N ASP A 119 -20.69 18.09 -1.48
CA ASP A 119 -21.26 19.16 -0.65
C ASP A 119 -22.19 20.10 -1.42
N ARG A 120 -22.07 20.13 -2.76
CA ARG A 120 -22.87 20.98 -3.65
C ARG A 120 -24.02 20.23 -4.30
N VAL A 121 -23.78 18.98 -4.71
CA VAL A 121 -24.73 18.20 -5.52
C VAL A 121 -25.46 17.10 -4.73
N GLU A 122 -24.99 16.75 -3.53
CA GLU A 122 -25.60 15.79 -2.60
C GLU A 122 -26.00 14.44 -3.24
N ARG A 123 -25.17 13.90 -4.14
CA ARG A 123 -25.50 12.70 -4.93
C ARG A 123 -25.09 11.39 -4.27
N VAL A 124 -24.00 11.40 -3.50
CA VAL A 124 -23.49 10.22 -2.81
C VAL A 124 -23.56 10.40 -1.30
N ASN A 125 -23.54 9.27 -0.59
CA ASN A 125 -23.54 9.28 0.86
C ASN A 125 -22.21 9.86 1.38
N GLU A 126 -22.29 11.02 2.05
CA GLU A 126 -21.12 11.72 2.58
C GLU A 126 -20.32 10.89 3.60
N LEU A 127 -21.00 10.04 4.40
CA LEU A 127 -20.33 9.15 5.34
C LEU A 127 -19.41 8.14 4.61
N ARG A 128 -19.85 7.62 3.45
CA ARG A 128 -19.03 6.71 2.64
C ARG A 128 -17.80 7.40 2.07
N LEU A 129 -17.96 8.63 1.55
CA LEU A 129 -16.82 9.44 1.07
C LEU A 129 -15.83 9.77 2.18
N ARG A 130 -16.30 10.12 3.38
CA ARG A 130 -15.44 10.38 4.54
C ARG A 130 -14.73 9.12 5.02
N ALA A 131 -15.40 7.97 5.01
CA ALA A 131 -14.78 6.70 5.37
C ALA A 131 -13.63 6.36 4.40
N LEU A 132 -13.85 6.51 3.10
CA LEU A 132 -12.81 6.27 2.09
C LEU A 132 -11.63 7.25 2.22
N GLY A 133 -11.91 8.53 2.49
CA GLY A 133 -10.87 9.52 2.78
C GLY A 133 -10.08 9.17 4.03
N GLY A 134 -10.77 8.75 5.10
CA GLY A 134 -10.14 8.29 6.34
C GLY A 134 -9.24 7.07 6.17
N LEU A 135 -9.63 6.09 5.33
CA LEU A 135 -8.79 4.94 4.99
C LEU A 135 -7.55 5.35 4.19
N LEU A 136 -7.70 6.33 3.28
CA LEU A 136 -6.58 6.88 2.52
C LEU A 136 -5.64 7.71 3.38
N ASP A 137 -6.12 8.36 4.44
CA ASP A 137 -5.31 9.11 5.42
C ASP A 137 -4.63 8.21 6.44
N ASP A 138 -5.33 7.17 6.91
CA ASP A 138 -4.88 6.25 7.94
C ASP A 138 -4.99 4.79 7.44
N TRP A 139 -3.86 4.27 6.98
CA TRP A 139 -3.74 2.99 6.27
C TRP A 139 -3.81 1.78 7.20
N ARG A 140 -4.96 1.59 7.85
CA ARG A 140 -5.18 0.53 8.83
C ARG A 140 -5.63 -0.79 8.18
N TRP A 141 -4.77 -1.37 7.36
CA TRP A 141 -5.10 -2.60 6.62
C TRP A 141 -4.99 -3.88 7.46
N LYS A 142 -4.14 -3.90 8.49
CA LYS A 142 -3.82 -5.13 9.24
C LYS A 142 -5.05 -5.81 9.83
N GLU A 143 -5.99 -5.04 10.38
CA GLU A 143 -7.23 -5.54 10.98
C GLU A 143 -8.15 -6.26 9.98
N HIS A 144 -7.99 -5.98 8.68
CA HIS A 144 -8.77 -6.58 7.60
C HIS A 144 -8.07 -7.79 6.97
N VAL A 145 -6.75 -7.91 7.13
CA VAL A 145 -5.95 -8.99 6.55
C VAL A 145 -5.68 -10.10 7.56
N TYR A 146 -5.33 -9.73 8.80
CA TYR A 146 -5.09 -10.65 9.91
C TYR A 146 -6.39 -10.89 10.70
N SER A 147 -7.29 -11.67 10.11
CA SER A 147 -8.59 -11.99 10.74
C SER A 147 -8.53 -13.11 11.77
N GLU A 148 -7.55 -14.01 11.65
CA GLU A 148 -7.37 -15.18 12.52
C GLU A 148 -5.88 -15.34 12.91
N GLU A 149 -5.62 -16.06 14.01
CA GLU A 149 -4.26 -16.43 14.44
C GLU A 149 -3.73 -17.61 13.59
N ASP A 150 -2.43 -17.63 13.28
CA ASP A 150 -1.72 -18.70 12.55
C ASP A 150 -2.20 -18.99 11.11
N VAL A 151 -2.64 -17.94 10.39
CA VAL A 151 -3.03 -18.03 8.98
C VAL A 151 -1.79 -18.11 8.09
N LYS A 152 -1.87 -18.90 7.01
CA LYS A 152 -0.78 -19.01 6.04
C LYS A 152 -0.69 -17.76 5.16
N PHE A 153 0.53 -17.44 4.73
CA PHE A 153 0.79 -16.32 3.83
C PHE A 153 -0.12 -16.28 2.60
N GLU A 154 -0.40 -17.42 1.94
CA GLU A 154 -1.26 -17.41 0.74
C GLU A 154 -2.68 -16.91 1.01
N GLU A 155 -3.21 -17.21 2.20
CA GLU A 155 -4.54 -16.78 2.62
C GLU A 155 -4.52 -15.31 3.05
N LEU A 156 -3.50 -14.86 3.78
CA LEU A 156 -3.29 -13.44 4.07
C LEU A 156 -3.18 -12.61 2.77
N ALA A 157 -2.43 -13.09 1.78
CA ALA A 157 -2.28 -12.42 0.49
C ALA A 157 -3.60 -12.38 -0.30
N GLN A 158 -4.45 -13.40 -0.15
CA GLN A 158 -5.79 -13.38 -0.73
C GLN A 158 -6.68 -12.36 -0.02
N ASN A 159 -6.69 -12.33 1.31
CA ASN A 159 -7.44 -11.33 2.10
C ASN A 159 -7.02 -9.90 1.74
N ALA A 160 -5.71 -9.64 1.63
CA ALA A 160 -5.16 -8.36 1.21
C ALA A 160 -5.67 -7.93 -0.18
N ARG A 161 -5.70 -8.88 -1.12
CA ARG A 161 -6.21 -8.64 -2.48
C ARG A 161 -7.71 -8.38 -2.51
N GLU A 162 -8.50 -9.18 -1.80
CA GLU A 162 -9.95 -9.03 -1.71
C GLU A 162 -10.32 -7.68 -1.08
N TYR A 163 -9.69 -7.33 0.04
CA TYR A 163 -9.91 -6.04 0.68
C TYR A 163 -9.53 -4.87 -0.23
N GLY A 164 -8.40 -4.96 -0.94
CA GLY A 164 -8.03 -3.94 -1.93
C GLY A 164 -9.04 -3.82 -3.07
N GLN A 165 -9.62 -4.93 -3.55
CA GLN A 165 -10.68 -4.92 -4.57
C GLN A 165 -11.96 -4.27 -4.04
N GLU A 166 -12.39 -4.60 -2.82
CA GLU A 166 -13.56 -3.97 -2.19
C GLU A 166 -13.39 -2.45 -2.07
N MET A 167 -12.20 -2.00 -1.66
CA MET A 167 -11.88 -0.58 -1.60
C MET A 167 -11.98 0.08 -2.98
N ARG A 168 -11.49 -0.59 -4.03
CA ARG A 168 -11.57 -0.08 -5.40
C ARG A 168 -13.02 0.00 -5.86
N GLU A 169 -13.80 -1.06 -5.70
CA GLU A 169 -15.19 -1.08 -6.11
C GLU A 169 -15.99 0.04 -5.43
N ALA A 170 -15.73 0.28 -4.14
CA ALA A 170 -16.33 1.41 -3.42
C ALA A 170 -15.89 2.77 -3.97
N PHE A 171 -14.61 2.94 -4.30
CA PHE A 171 -14.09 4.16 -4.92
C PHE A 171 -14.73 4.40 -6.30
N ASP A 172 -14.73 3.40 -7.17
CA ASP A 172 -15.27 3.47 -8.52
C ASP A 172 -16.79 3.73 -8.52
N GLU A 173 -17.55 3.08 -7.61
CA GLU A 173 -18.98 3.31 -7.45
C GLU A 173 -19.26 4.78 -7.06
N LEU A 174 -18.50 5.31 -6.10
CA LEU A 174 -18.66 6.69 -5.66
C LEU A 174 -18.26 7.67 -6.76
N GLN A 175 -17.18 7.39 -7.48
CA GLN A 175 -16.70 8.23 -8.57
C GLN A 175 -17.71 8.24 -9.73
N GLU A 176 -18.22 7.08 -10.13
CA GLU A 176 -19.19 7.00 -11.23
C GLU A 176 -20.55 7.59 -10.83
N THR A 177 -21.01 7.40 -9.60
CA THR A 177 -22.25 8.02 -9.13
C THR A 177 -22.12 9.54 -9.07
N LEU A 178 -20.95 10.06 -8.71
CA LEU A 178 -20.75 11.51 -8.60
C LEU A 178 -20.56 12.17 -9.97
N PHE A 179 -19.74 11.55 -10.84
CA PHE A 179 -19.30 12.15 -12.10
C PHE A 179 -19.98 11.59 -13.36
N GLY A 180 -20.53 10.39 -13.32
CA GLY A 180 -21.13 9.70 -14.48
C GLY A 180 -22.34 10.40 -15.08
N HIS A 181 -22.96 11.32 -14.33
CA HIS A 181 -24.02 12.19 -14.82
C HIS A 181 -23.53 13.28 -15.79
N TYR A 182 -22.24 13.61 -15.77
CA TYR A 182 -21.69 14.67 -16.62
C TYR A 182 -21.21 14.11 -17.96
N PRO A 183 -21.46 14.82 -19.07
CA PRO A 183 -20.86 14.53 -20.36
C PRO A 183 -19.33 14.46 -20.26
N PRO A 184 -18.66 13.57 -21.03
CA PRO A 184 -17.20 13.45 -21.03
C PRO A 184 -16.46 14.77 -21.28
N ASP A 185 -17.07 15.66 -22.08
CA ASP A 185 -16.49 16.95 -22.47
C ASP A 185 -16.32 17.94 -21.31
N ILE A 186 -17.11 17.78 -20.23
CA ILE A 186 -17.01 18.62 -19.02
C ILE A 186 -16.52 17.85 -17.80
N ARG A 187 -16.57 16.51 -17.79
CA ARG A 187 -16.11 15.67 -16.67
C ARG A 187 -14.67 16.01 -16.24
N SER A 188 -13.75 16.08 -17.21
CA SER A 188 -12.34 16.43 -16.95
C SER A 188 -12.12 17.89 -16.50
N LEU A 189 -13.01 18.80 -16.90
CA LEU A 189 -12.97 20.19 -16.43
C LEU A 189 -13.42 20.28 -14.97
N ILE A 190 -14.43 19.49 -14.60
CA ILE A 190 -14.95 19.40 -13.24
C ILE A 190 -13.88 18.81 -12.32
N GLU A 191 -13.22 17.74 -12.73
CA GLU A 191 -12.08 17.16 -11.99
C GLU A 191 -11.01 18.22 -11.68
N ARG A 192 -10.57 18.98 -12.70
CA ARG A 192 -9.58 20.06 -12.54
C ARG A 192 -10.04 21.20 -11.62
N MET A 193 -11.29 21.62 -11.76
CA MET A 193 -11.85 22.67 -10.91
C MET A 193 -11.84 22.30 -9.43
N ILE A 194 -12.03 21.02 -9.14
CA ILE A 194 -12.10 20.57 -7.77
C ILE A 194 -10.70 20.47 -7.15
N ASP A 195 -9.66 20.24 -7.95
CA ASP A 195 -8.24 20.34 -7.60
C ASP A 195 -7.76 21.80 -7.37
N ASP A 196 -8.68 22.75 -7.16
CA ASP A 196 -8.42 24.20 -7.02
C ASP A 196 -7.76 24.85 -8.27
N GLU A 197 -7.79 24.19 -9.43
CA GLU A 197 -7.41 24.85 -10.68
C GLU A 197 -8.50 25.83 -11.12
N ARG A 198 -8.14 27.11 -11.19
CA ARG A 198 -9.03 28.13 -11.75
C ARG A 198 -9.16 27.91 -13.25
N LEU A 199 -10.36 27.59 -13.71
CA LEU A 199 -10.66 27.61 -15.13
C LEU A 199 -10.75 29.06 -15.62
N SER A 200 -9.96 29.38 -16.66
CA SER A 200 -10.19 30.59 -17.44
C SER A 200 -11.31 30.34 -18.43
N TYR A 201 -12.22 31.31 -18.56
CA TYR A 201 -13.23 31.30 -19.60
C TYR A 201 -12.60 31.16 -21.00
N ALA A 202 -11.42 31.76 -21.20
CA ALA A 202 -10.69 31.73 -22.48
C ALA A 202 -10.22 30.32 -22.89
N ASP A 203 -9.97 29.43 -21.93
CA ASP A 203 -9.45 28.08 -22.17
C ASP A 203 -10.55 27.06 -22.50
N LEU A 204 -11.82 27.47 -22.34
CA LEU A 204 -12.99 26.61 -22.59
C LEU A 204 -13.52 26.76 -24.01
N GLN A 205 -13.83 25.62 -24.64
CA GLN A 205 -14.56 25.62 -25.91
C GLN A 205 -16.00 26.14 -25.71
N PRO A 206 -16.62 26.76 -26.74
CA PRO A 206 -17.99 27.26 -26.66
C PRO A 206 -18.99 26.22 -26.15
N GLU A 207 -18.89 24.99 -26.62
CA GLU A 207 -19.76 23.87 -26.24
C GLU A 207 -19.57 23.49 -24.77
N GLN A 208 -18.33 23.50 -24.26
CA GLN A 208 -18.04 23.22 -22.85
C GLN A 208 -18.61 24.29 -21.93
N ARG A 209 -18.58 25.57 -22.35
CA ARG A 209 -19.18 26.67 -21.60
C ARG A 209 -20.69 26.50 -21.47
N THR A 210 -21.36 26.11 -22.55
CA THR A 210 -22.80 25.82 -22.54
C THR A 210 -23.11 24.63 -21.62
N LEU A 211 -22.37 23.53 -21.75
CA LEU A 211 -22.57 22.34 -20.94
C LEU A 211 -22.32 22.59 -19.44
N LEU A 212 -21.31 23.39 -19.08
CA LEU A 212 -21.08 23.78 -17.69
C LEU A 212 -22.20 24.69 -17.16
N ALA A 213 -22.63 25.67 -17.95
CA ALA A 213 -23.71 26.58 -17.56
C ALA A 213 -25.07 25.86 -17.39
N GLU A 214 -25.31 24.81 -18.16
CA GLU A 214 -26.53 23.99 -18.09
C GLU A 214 -26.44 22.88 -17.03
N SER A 215 -25.25 22.61 -16.48
CA SER A 215 -25.05 21.63 -15.41
C SER A 215 -25.45 22.20 -14.04
N ASP A 216 -25.80 21.32 -13.11
CA ASP A 216 -26.16 21.68 -11.74
C ASP A 216 -25.00 22.22 -10.90
N ILE A 217 -23.77 22.09 -11.39
CA ILE A 217 -22.61 22.74 -10.80
C ILE A 217 -22.37 24.14 -11.35
N GLY A 218 -23.01 24.52 -12.48
CA GLY A 218 -22.76 25.78 -13.19
C GLY A 218 -22.95 27.02 -12.32
N GLU A 219 -23.91 26.97 -11.39
CA GLU A 219 -24.17 28.04 -10.42
C GLU A 219 -23.06 28.21 -9.37
N TYR A 220 -22.18 27.20 -9.23
CA TYR A 220 -21.10 27.15 -8.26
C TYR A 220 -19.70 27.31 -8.89
N ILE A 221 -19.63 27.60 -10.19
CA ILE A 221 -18.38 27.79 -10.94
C ILE A 221 -18.04 29.28 -11.01
N GLU A 222 -16.90 29.67 -10.44
CA GLU A 222 -16.28 30.98 -10.68
C GLU A 222 -15.35 30.91 -11.90
N LEU A 223 -15.82 31.34 -13.07
CA LEU A 223 -14.98 31.48 -14.27
C LEU A 223 -14.26 32.82 -14.26
N THR A 224 -12.93 32.81 -14.37
CA THR A 224 -12.16 34.05 -14.52
C THR A 224 -12.13 34.49 -15.99
N LEU A 225 -12.28 35.79 -16.22
CA LEU A 225 -12.10 36.44 -17.53
C LEU A 225 -10.63 36.85 -17.65
N SER A 226 -9.70 35.89 -17.76
CA SER A 226 -8.27 36.18 -17.95
C SER A 226 -7.89 35.99 -19.41
#